data_AF-A0A3E1E1D5-F1
#
_entry.id   AF-A0A3E1E1D5-F1
#
_cell.length_a   1.000
_cell.length_b   1.000
_cell.length_c   1.000
_cell.angle_alpha   90.00
_cell.angle_beta   90.00
_cell.angle_gamma   90.00
#
_symmetry.space_group_name_H-M   'P 1'
#
loop_
_entity.id
_entity.type
_entity.pdbx_description
1 polymer ?
#
loop_
_entity_poly.entity_id
_entity_poly.type
_entity_poly.pdbx_seq_one_letter_code
_entity_poly.pdbx_strand_id
1 'polypeptide(L)'
;MQRFCREPSAPTWARDFDWEGLSDQAVALGREHRTLLREFVPGSITPDTEPPEIIHQRDRTAVPGESGMIAELIARLRRAIRQQNLAVATEQTYLGWVRRFARFQLRRLRVEHLDRFQPTAATAYLEYLALERRVSPATQRQALNAIVYVAKAVYGVEEVNLGFTPSRNGSRRPPVVLTKAEVRAIFDQLEDPWKLLCELIYGTGLRQMEALRLRVKDLDFGQGTITVHDG
;
A
#
# COMPACT_ATOMS: atom_id res chain seq x y z
N MET A 1 16.84 8.45 -13.50
CA MET A 1 15.97 9.05 -12.45
C MET A 1 15.75 10.52 -12.78
N GLN A 2 15.05 10.82 -13.88
CA GLN A 2 14.93 12.19 -14.43
C GLN A 2 13.59 12.42 -15.17
N ARG A 3 12.45 11.99 -14.62
CA ARG A 3 11.14 12.19 -15.27
C ARG A 3 10.03 12.70 -14.35
N PHE A 4 10.35 13.29 -13.20
CA PHE A 4 9.33 13.78 -12.27
C PHE A 4 9.12 15.30 -12.27
N CYS A 5 9.93 16.08 -13.00
CA CYS A 5 9.88 17.55 -12.91
C CYS A 5 9.83 18.29 -14.25
N ARG A 6 9.26 17.72 -15.32
CA ARG A 6 9.04 18.44 -16.58
C ARG A 6 7.58 18.34 -17.02
N GLU A 7 6.68 19.09 -16.37
CA GLU A 7 5.39 19.63 -16.88
C GLU A 7 4.63 20.44 -15.80
N PRO A 8 3.69 21.36 -16.12
CA PRO A 8 3.91 22.81 -16.02
C PRO A 8 3.43 23.52 -14.74
N SER A 9 3.10 22.81 -13.65
CA SER A 9 2.56 23.43 -12.43
C SER A 9 3.58 23.60 -11.30
N ALA A 10 4.87 23.65 -11.62
CA ALA A 10 5.89 23.96 -10.61
C ALA A 10 5.70 25.41 -10.12
N PRO A 11 5.61 25.65 -8.79
CA PRO A 11 5.49 27.00 -8.23
C PRO A 11 6.68 27.86 -8.68
N THR A 12 6.49 29.17 -8.84
CA THR A 12 7.46 30.08 -9.47
C THR A 12 8.85 30.00 -8.85
N TRP A 13 8.94 29.89 -7.52
CA TRP A 13 10.20 29.73 -6.81
C TRP A 13 11.00 28.48 -7.23
N ALA A 14 10.32 27.43 -7.68
CA ALA A 14 10.97 26.20 -8.13
C ALA A 14 11.55 26.34 -9.54
N ARG A 15 11.21 27.39 -10.30
CA ARG A 15 11.90 27.72 -11.55
C ARG A 15 13.18 28.51 -11.30
N ASP A 16 13.17 29.30 -10.22
CA ASP A 16 14.29 30.18 -9.84
C ASP A 16 15.30 29.50 -8.91
N PHE A 17 14.97 28.30 -8.39
CA PHE A 17 15.86 27.51 -7.54
C PHE A 17 16.91 26.76 -8.37
N ASP A 18 18.17 26.85 -7.96
CA ASP A 18 19.32 26.21 -8.63
C ASP A 18 19.33 24.69 -8.42
N TRP A 19 18.43 24.00 -9.12
CA TRP A 19 18.34 22.54 -9.09
C TRP A 19 19.57 21.86 -9.70
N GLU A 20 20.24 22.52 -10.64
CA GLU A 20 21.47 22.00 -11.24
C GLU A 20 22.61 22.03 -10.23
N GLY A 21 22.82 23.15 -9.51
CA GLY A 21 23.80 23.24 -8.43
C GLY A 21 23.52 22.28 -7.27
N LEU A 22 22.25 22.05 -6.90
CA LEU A 22 21.89 21.03 -5.90
C LEU A 22 22.17 19.60 -6.39
N SER A 23 21.89 19.33 -7.67
CA SER A 23 22.15 18.03 -8.30
C SER A 23 23.66 17.78 -8.42
N ASP A 24 24.45 18.79 -8.72
CA ASP A 24 25.91 18.71 -8.86
C ASP A 24 26.61 18.50 -7.50
N GLN A 25 25.97 18.92 -6.41
CA GLN A 25 26.40 18.63 -5.04
C GLN A 25 26.01 17.22 -4.55
N ALA A 26 25.20 16.48 -5.31
CA ALA A 26 24.78 15.13 -4.95
C ALA A 26 25.91 14.13 -5.21
N VAL A 27 26.64 13.77 -4.17
CA VAL A 27 27.65 12.70 -4.25
C VAL A 27 26.95 11.34 -4.26
N ALA A 28 27.24 10.52 -5.27
CA ALA A 28 26.81 9.14 -5.30
C ALA A 28 27.36 8.41 -4.07
N LEU A 29 26.47 7.85 -3.25
CA LEU A 29 26.86 7.14 -2.03
C LEU A 29 27.71 5.92 -2.39
N GLY A 30 28.89 5.79 -1.77
CA GLY A 30 29.77 4.64 -1.94
C GLY A 30 29.08 3.32 -1.56
N ARG A 31 29.52 2.20 -2.13
CA ARG A 31 28.88 0.88 -1.95
C ARG A 31 28.89 0.41 -0.49
N GLU A 32 29.89 0.84 0.27
CA GLU A 32 30.04 0.65 1.71
C GLU A 32 29.23 1.63 2.58
N HIS A 33 28.50 2.58 1.99
CA HIS A 33 27.69 3.52 2.76
C HIS A 33 26.55 2.79 3.47
N ARG A 34 26.36 3.05 4.76
CA ARG A 34 25.34 2.41 5.63
C ARG A 34 23.92 2.40 5.06
N THR A 35 23.61 3.30 4.14
CA THR A 35 22.30 3.36 3.45
C THR A 35 22.17 2.28 2.37
N LEU A 36 23.24 1.95 1.64
CA LEU A 36 23.27 0.94 0.58
C LEU A 36 23.53 -0.47 1.11
N LEU A 37 24.35 -0.61 2.16
CA LEU A 37 24.57 -1.89 2.85
C LEU A 37 23.27 -2.49 3.44
N ARG A 38 22.24 -1.67 3.61
CA ARG A 38 20.91 -2.10 4.10
C ARG A 38 20.06 -2.76 3.01
N GLU A 39 20.35 -2.50 1.74
CA GLU A 39 19.76 -3.19 0.58
C GLU A 39 20.55 -4.44 0.18
N PHE A 40 21.80 -4.56 0.65
CA PHE A 40 22.71 -5.64 0.29
C PHE A 40 22.57 -6.84 1.25
N VAL A 41 21.89 -7.89 0.80
CA VAL A 41 22.02 -9.22 1.42
C VAL A 41 23.20 -9.93 0.74
N PRO A 42 24.22 -10.41 1.48
CA PRO A 42 25.27 -11.25 0.89
C PRO A 42 24.63 -12.50 0.28
N GLY A 43 24.76 -12.66 -1.05
CA GLY A 43 24.07 -13.70 -1.84
C GLY A 43 22.94 -13.18 -2.75
N SER A 44 22.65 -11.87 -2.72
CA SER A 44 21.75 -11.24 -3.67
C SER A 44 22.36 -11.23 -5.08
N ILE A 45 21.54 -11.64 -6.03
CA ILE A 45 21.76 -11.66 -7.48
C ILE A 45 22.60 -10.44 -7.89
N THR A 46 23.79 -10.69 -8.44
CA THR A 46 24.60 -9.64 -9.06
C THR A 46 23.81 -8.98 -10.19
N PRO A 47 23.98 -7.66 -10.46
CA PRO A 47 23.31 -6.99 -11.58
C PRO A 47 23.58 -7.62 -12.95
N ASP A 48 24.56 -8.51 -13.04
CA ASP A 48 24.98 -9.20 -14.26
C ASP A 48 24.26 -10.54 -14.51
N THR A 49 23.28 -10.92 -13.68
CA THR A 49 22.52 -12.17 -13.87
C THR A 49 21.16 -11.92 -14.52
N GLU A 50 21.13 -11.99 -15.86
CA GLU A 50 19.97 -11.93 -16.78
C GLU A 50 19.01 -10.72 -16.67
N PRO A 51 18.52 -10.18 -17.81
CA PRO A 51 17.64 -9.00 -17.79
C PRO A 51 16.33 -9.27 -17.04
N PRO A 52 15.82 -8.31 -16.23
CA PRO A 52 14.53 -8.40 -15.54
C PRO A 52 13.32 -8.56 -16.48
N GLU A 53 13.51 -8.43 -17.80
CA GLU A 53 12.48 -8.61 -18.81
C GLU A 53 11.85 -10.00 -18.81
N ILE A 54 12.64 -11.08 -18.66
CA ILE A 54 12.11 -12.46 -18.63
C ILE A 54 11.16 -12.65 -17.43
N ILE A 55 11.52 -12.06 -16.29
CA ILE A 55 10.72 -12.08 -15.06
C ILE A 55 9.41 -11.31 -15.27
N HIS A 56 9.48 -10.09 -15.83
CA HIS A 56 8.30 -9.29 -16.12
C HIS A 56 7.38 -9.90 -17.19
N GLN A 57 7.95 -10.60 -18.17
CA GLN A 57 7.20 -11.34 -19.18
C GLN A 57 6.42 -12.51 -18.55
N ARG A 58 7.04 -13.27 -17.64
CA ARG A 58 6.36 -14.34 -16.90
C ARG A 58 5.16 -13.79 -16.13
N ASP A 59 5.30 -12.67 -15.42
CA ASP A 59 4.21 -12.02 -14.68
C ASP A 59 3.05 -11.54 -15.58
N ARG A 60 3.29 -11.33 -16.88
CA ARG A 60 2.29 -10.80 -17.84
C ARG A 60 1.71 -11.85 -18.78
N THR A 61 2.32 -13.03 -18.86
CA THR A 61 1.85 -14.11 -19.74
C THR A 61 0.50 -14.63 -19.23
N ALA A 62 -0.56 -14.46 -19.99
CA ALA A 62 -1.89 -14.94 -19.62
C ALA A 62 -1.93 -16.47 -19.65
N VAL A 63 -2.55 -17.07 -18.64
CA VAL A 63 -2.80 -18.52 -18.59
C VAL A 63 -4.22 -18.80 -19.09
N PRO A 64 -4.45 -19.84 -19.92
CA PRO A 64 -5.80 -20.23 -20.31
C PRO A 64 -6.70 -20.46 -19.09
N GLY A 65 -7.90 -19.88 -19.08
CA GLY A 65 -8.84 -20.00 -17.96
C GLY A 65 -8.52 -19.15 -16.72
N GLU A 66 -7.43 -18.36 -16.73
CA GLU A 66 -6.99 -17.52 -15.60
C GLU A 66 -8.13 -16.64 -15.05
N SER A 67 -8.83 -15.93 -15.94
CA SER A 67 -9.88 -14.99 -15.53
C SER A 67 -11.04 -15.67 -14.82
N GLY A 68 -11.40 -16.90 -15.24
CA GLY A 68 -12.47 -17.68 -14.61
C GLY A 68 -12.07 -18.16 -13.22
N MET A 69 -10.88 -18.75 -13.08
CA MET A 69 -10.38 -19.23 -11.78
C MET A 69 -10.23 -18.09 -10.77
N ILE A 70 -9.71 -16.94 -11.21
CA ILE A 70 -9.59 -15.76 -10.35
C ILE A 70 -10.96 -15.21 -9.99
N ALA A 71 -11.91 -15.14 -10.92
CA ALA A 71 -13.25 -14.64 -10.65
C ALA A 71 -13.96 -15.49 -9.58
N GLU A 72 -13.86 -16.81 -9.68
CA GLU A 72 -14.45 -17.74 -8.71
C GLU A 72 -13.84 -17.60 -7.32
N LEU A 73 -12.50 -17.56 -7.22
CA LEU A 73 -11.80 -17.34 -5.95
C LEU A 73 -12.22 -16.00 -5.30
N ILE A 74 -12.31 -14.95 -6.10
CA ILE A 74 -12.71 -13.61 -5.64
C ILE A 74 -14.17 -13.58 -5.21
N ALA A 75 -15.06 -14.31 -5.89
CA ALA A 75 -16.46 -14.43 -5.50
C ALA A 75 -16.61 -15.14 -4.14
N ARG A 76 -15.92 -16.28 -3.96
CA ARG A 76 -15.87 -17.00 -2.68
C ARG A 76 -15.33 -16.14 -1.55
N LEU A 77 -14.22 -15.42 -1.80
CA LEU A 77 -13.62 -14.52 -0.81
C LEU A 77 -14.56 -13.37 -0.43
N ARG A 78 -15.18 -12.72 -1.42
CA ARG A 78 -16.16 -11.64 -1.16
C ARG A 78 -17.31 -12.14 -0.30
N ARG A 79 -17.84 -13.33 -0.59
CA ARG A 79 -18.92 -13.94 0.20
C ARG A 79 -18.48 -14.14 1.66
N ALA A 80 -17.29 -14.70 1.88
CA ALA A 80 -16.76 -14.92 3.22
C ALA A 80 -16.57 -13.61 4.02
N ILE A 81 -16.00 -12.57 3.38
CA ILE A 81 -15.81 -11.24 4.00
C ILE A 81 -17.15 -10.62 4.42
N ARG A 82 -18.16 -10.69 3.56
CA ARG A 82 -19.49 -10.13 3.83
C ARG A 82 -20.26 -10.91 4.89
N GLN A 83 -20.12 -12.23 4.93
CA GLN A 83 -20.71 -13.06 6.00
C GLN A 83 -20.17 -12.70 7.39
N GLN A 84 -18.92 -12.22 7.46
CA GLN A 84 -18.29 -11.76 8.70
C GLN A 84 -18.50 -10.26 8.97
N ASN A 85 -19.30 -9.55 8.16
CA ASN A 85 -19.58 -8.12 8.28
C ASN A 85 -18.31 -7.24 8.40
N LEU A 86 -17.24 -7.63 7.71
CA LEU A 86 -16.01 -6.83 7.69
C LEU A 86 -16.20 -5.52 6.91
N ALA A 87 -15.41 -4.50 7.27
CA ALA A 87 -15.46 -3.19 6.62
C ALA A 87 -15.19 -3.27 5.11
N VAL A 88 -15.87 -2.42 4.33
CA VAL A 88 -15.73 -2.34 2.86
C VAL A 88 -14.28 -2.07 2.44
N ALA A 89 -13.53 -1.27 3.20
CA ALA A 89 -12.11 -1.01 2.95
C ALA A 89 -11.26 -2.28 3.07
N THR A 90 -11.60 -3.17 4.01
CA THR A 90 -10.96 -4.49 4.16
C THR A 90 -11.31 -5.38 2.97
N GLU A 91 -12.57 -5.39 2.51
CA GLU A 91 -12.97 -6.11 1.29
C GLU A 91 -12.10 -5.68 0.09
N GLN A 92 -12.01 -4.38 -0.19
CA GLN A 92 -11.24 -3.87 -1.33
C GLN A 92 -9.75 -4.24 -1.23
N THR A 93 -9.17 -4.08 -0.04
CA THR A 93 -7.77 -4.38 0.22
C THR A 93 -7.48 -5.87 0.01
N TYR A 94 -8.31 -6.74 0.59
CA TYR A 94 -8.09 -8.19 0.53
C TYR A 94 -8.34 -8.74 -0.87
N LEU A 95 -9.42 -8.33 -1.55
CA LEU A 95 -9.66 -8.73 -2.95
C LEU A 95 -8.52 -8.27 -3.87
N GLY A 96 -7.95 -7.08 -3.61
CA GLY A 96 -6.80 -6.57 -4.35
C GLY A 96 -5.55 -7.44 -4.17
N TRP A 97 -5.19 -7.76 -2.92
CA TRP A 97 -4.03 -8.61 -2.62
C TRP A 97 -4.20 -10.04 -3.10
N VAL A 98 -5.36 -10.65 -2.88
CA VAL A 98 -5.62 -12.03 -3.29
C VAL A 98 -5.64 -12.16 -4.82
N ARG A 99 -6.13 -11.15 -5.55
CA ARG A 99 -6.03 -11.14 -7.03
C ARG A 99 -4.57 -11.12 -7.50
N ARG A 100 -3.70 -10.33 -6.85
CA ARG A 100 -2.27 -10.30 -7.17
C ARG A 100 -1.58 -11.62 -6.83
N PHE A 101 -1.91 -12.20 -5.68
CA PHE A 101 -1.39 -13.50 -5.27
C PHE A 101 -1.84 -14.64 -6.22
N ALA A 102 -3.11 -14.68 -6.62
CA ALA A 102 -3.62 -15.64 -7.58
C ALA A 102 -2.89 -15.56 -8.93
N ARG A 103 -2.66 -14.34 -9.44
CA ARG A 103 -1.85 -14.14 -10.67
C ARG A 103 -0.41 -14.60 -10.51
N PHE A 104 0.20 -14.37 -9.36
CA PHE A 104 1.56 -14.86 -9.08
C PHE A 104 1.62 -16.39 -9.13
N GLN A 105 0.65 -17.08 -8.52
CA GLN A 105 0.58 -18.53 -8.55
C GLN A 105 0.41 -19.07 -9.98
N LEU A 106 -0.53 -18.53 -10.75
CA LEU A 106 -0.83 -19.01 -12.10
C LEU A 106 0.31 -18.68 -13.10
N ARG A 107 0.82 -17.45 -13.07
CA ARG A 107 1.73 -16.96 -14.11
C ARG A 107 3.19 -17.24 -13.81
N ARG A 108 3.58 -17.15 -12.54
CA ARG A 108 4.99 -17.25 -12.14
C ARG A 108 5.34 -18.61 -11.58
N LEU A 109 4.53 -19.13 -10.66
CA LEU A 109 4.70 -20.49 -10.15
C LEU A 109 4.14 -21.56 -11.10
N ARG A 110 3.40 -21.15 -12.14
CA ARG A 110 2.79 -22.04 -13.14
C ARG A 110 1.88 -23.10 -12.51
N VAL A 111 1.19 -22.73 -11.44
CA VAL A 111 0.16 -23.57 -10.83
C VAL A 111 -1.03 -23.66 -11.79
N GLU A 112 -1.55 -24.87 -11.99
CA GLU A 112 -2.67 -25.12 -12.93
C GLU A 112 -4.04 -24.75 -12.34
N HIS A 113 -4.21 -24.90 -11.02
CA HIS A 113 -5.48 -24.72 -10.32
C HIS A 113 -5.36 -23.96 -8.99
N LEU A 114 -6.42 -23.24 -8.61
CA LEU A 114 -6.52 -22.47 -7.37
C LEU A 114 -7.53 -23.09 -6.38
N ASP A 115 -7.71 -24.41 -6.44
CA ASP A 115 -8.66 -25.16 -5.62
C ASP A 115 -8.13 -25.41 -4.20
N ARG A 116 -6.80 -25.51 -4.04
CA ARG A 116 -6.13 -25.76 -2.76
C ARG A 116 -5.17 -24.63 -2.37
N PHE A 117 -5.07 -24.39 -1.06
CA PHE A 117 -4.09 -23.46 -0.53
C PHE A 117 -2.71 -24.14 -0.44
N GLN A 118 -1.68 -23.46 -0.96
CA GLN A 118 -0.30 -23.91 -0.88
C GLN A 118 0.52 -22.95 0.00
N PRO A 119 0.96 -23.37 1.20
CA PRO A 119 1.78 -22.52 2.08
C PRO A 119 3.09 -22.07 1.43
N THR A 120 3.72 -22.96 0.64
CA THR A 120 4.96 -22.66 -0.11
C THR A 120 4.75 -21.52 -1.12
N ALA A 121 3.61 -21.51 -1.81
CA ALA A 121 3.27 -20.44 -2.74
C ALA A 121 3.08 -19.10 -2.03
N ALA A 122 2.47 -19.11 -0.83
CA ALA A 122 2.31 -17.93 0.00
C ALA A 122 3.65 -17.37 0.48
N THR A 123 4.56 -18.22 0.97
CA THR A 123 5.91 -17.80 1.37
C THR A 123 6.70 -17.24 0.18
N ALA A 124 6.69 -17.92 -0.97
CA ALA A 124 7.34 -17.45 -2.19
C ALA A 124 6.80 -16.10 -2.66
N TYR A 125 5.50 -15.86 -2.54
CA TYR A 125 4.91 -14.57 -2.90
C TYR A 125 5.33 -13.45 -1.95
N LEU A 126 5.40 -13.72 -0.64
CA LEU A 126 5.85 -12.73 0.33
C LEU A 126 7.34 -12.39 0.15
N GLU A 127 8.17 -13.37 -0.19
CA GLU A 127 9.58 -13.17 -0.56
C GLU A 127 9.71 -12.36 -1.84
N TYR A 128 8.94 -12.68 -2.89
CA TYR A 128 8.85 -11.89 -4.12
C TYR A 128 8.49 -10.42 -3.82
N LEU A 129 7.54 -10.18 -2.92
CA LEU A 129 7.19 -8.82 -2.52
C LEU A 129 8.36 -8.07 -1.85
N ALA A 130 9.13 -8.73 -0.99
CA ALA A 130 10.25 -8.11 -0.30
C ALA A 130 11.49 -7.93 -1.17
N LEU A 131 11.91 -8.97 -1.89
CA LEU A 131 13.21 -9.00 -2.58
C LEU A 131 13.14 -8.37 -3.97
N GLU A 132 12.10 -8.69 -4.74
CA GLU A 132 11.99 -8.23 -6.13
C GLU A 132 11.16 -6.96 -6.24
N ARG A 133 10.01 -6.92 -5.56
CA ARG A 133 9.13 -5.75 -5.60
C ARG A 133 9.51 -4.67 -4.61
N ARG A 134 10.47 -4.95 -3.71
CA ARG A 134 11.02 -4.03 -2.70
C ARG A 134 9.94 -3.25 -1.97
N VAL A 135 8.81 -3.90 -1.66
CA VAL A 135 7.68 -3.22 -1.00
C VAL A 135 8.01 -2.90 0.46
N SER A 136 7.36 -1.89 1.02
CA SER A 136 7.54 -1.57 2.44
C SER A 136 7.06 -2.72 3.34
N PRO A 137 7.62 -2.87 4.56
CA PRO A 137 7.16 -3.91 5.49
C PRO A 137 5.65 -3.80 5.82
N ALA A 138 5.10 -2.58 5.83
CA ALA A 138 3.66 -2.38 6.03
C ALA A 138 2.82 -2.93 4.88
N THR A 139 3.27 -2.72 3.64
CA THR A 139 2.63 -3.24 2.43
C THR A 139 2.65 -4.77 2.42
N GLN A 140 3.80 -5.35 2.77
CA GLN A 140 3.96 -6.81 2.87
C GLN A 140 3.05 -7.40 3.97
N ARG A 141 2.91 -6.73 5.12
CA ARG A 141 1.97 -7.15 6.18
C ARG A 141 0.52 -7.14 5.71
N GLN A 142 0.10 -6.16 4.91
CA GLN A 142 -1.25 -6.16 4.34
C GLN A 142 -1.47 -7.36 3.40
N ALA A 143 -0.47 -7.70 2.58
CA ALA A 143 -0.51 -8.87 1.72
C ALA A 143 -0.60 -10.17 2.55
N LEU A 144 0.25 -10.31 3.56
CA LEU A 144 0.25 -11.45 4.49
C LEU A 144 -1.14 -11.65 5.12
N ASN A 145 -1.72 -10.58 5.67
CA ASN A 145 -3.04 -10.65 6.32
C ASN A 145 -4.13 -11.10 5.34
N ALA A 146 -4.13 -10.60 4.10
CA ALA A 146 -5.08 -11.02 3.09
C ALA A 146 -4.91 -12.49 2.69
N ILE A 147 -3.67 -12.99 2.62
CA ILE A 147 -3.35 -14.38 2.28
C ILE A 147 -3.75 -15.33 3.40
N VAL A 148 -3.43 -14.99 4.65
CA VAL A 148 -3.85 -15.76 5.82
C VAL A 148 -5.38 -15.79 5.92
N TYR A 149 -6.04 -14.65 5.63
CA TYR A 149 -7.50 -14.59 5.63
C TYR A 149 -8.12 -15.52 4.59
N VAL A 150 -7.65 -15.49 3.33
CA VAL A 150 -8.20 -16.38 2.29
C VAL A 150 -7.91 -17.85 2.59
N ALA A 151 -6.74 -18.19 3.14
CA ALA A 151 -6.40 -19.54 3.59
C ALA A 151 -7.43 -20.10 4.59
N LYS A 152 -7.78 -19.31 5.62
CA LYS A 152 -8.74 -19.70 6.64
C LYS A 152 -10.17 -19.69 6.11
N ALA A 153 -10.60 -18.55 5.55
CA ALA A 153 -12.00 -18.29 5.27
C ALA A 153 -12.52 -18.95 3.96
N VAL A 154 -11.63 -19.24 3.01
CA VAL A 154 -12.01 -19.81 1.71
C VAL A 154 -11.52 -21.25 1.54
N TYR A 155 -10.31 -21.56 2.00
CA TYR A 155 -9.71 -22.88 1.86
C TYR A 155 -9.86 -23.76 3.11
N GLY A 156 -10.39 -23.25 4.22
CA GLY A 156 -10.65 -24.03 5.44
C GLY A 156 -9.38 -24.48 6.17
N VAL A 157 -8.25 -23.78 5.97
CA VAL A 157 -6.99 -24.10 6.64
C VAL A 157 -7.05 -23.59 8.09
N GLU A 158 -6.97 -24.49 9.07
CA GLU A 158 -7.06 -24.12 10.50
C GLU A 158 -5.84 -23.33 10.97
N GLU A 159 -4.64 -23.81 10.62
CA GLU A 159 -3.37 -23.21 11.01
C GLU A 159 -2.50 -22.88 9.79
N VAL A 160 -2.06 -21.62 9.70
CA VAL A 160 -1.28 -21.11 8.57
C VAL A 160 0.11 -20.74 9.11
N ASN A 161 1.04 -21.68 9.03
CA ASN A 161 2.45 -21.43 9.37
C ASN A 161 3.24 -21.11 8.09
N LEU A 162 3.59 -19.84 7.91
CA LEU A 162 4.32 -19.38 6.72
C LEU A 162 5.82 -19.21 6.96
N GLY A 163 6.33 -19.54 8.16
CA GLY A 163 7.75 -19.33 8.53
C GLY A 163 8.24 -17.89 8.34
N PHE A 164 7.30 -16.94 8.15
CA PHE A 164 7.60 -15.63 7.61
C PHE A 164 7.88 -14.64 8.74
N THR A 165 9.09 -14.11 8.78
CA THR A 165 9.47 -13.05 9.72
C THR A 165 9.38 -11.70 9.00
N PRO A 166 8.44 -10.81 9.36
CA PRO A 166 8.34 -9.48 8.75
C PRO A 166 9.63 -8.69 8.97
N SER A 167 10.08 -7.97 7.94
CA SER A 167 11.22 -7.05 8.08
C SER A 167 10.92 -6.00 9.17
N ARG A 168 11.79 -5.91 10.20
CA ARG A 168 11.66 -5.00 11.36
C ARG A 168 11.87 -3.52 11.01
N ASN A 169 12.21 -3.20 9.76
CA ASN A 169 12.60 -1.85 9.36
C ASN A 169 11.40 -0.97 8.96
N GLY A 170 10.56 -0.63 9.93
CA GLY A 170 9.67 0.52 9.82
C GLY A 170 10.29 1.73 10.50
N SER A 171 11.06 2.55 9.77
CA SER A 171 11.39 3.88 10.28
C SER A 171 10.07 4.63 10.43
N ARG A 172 9.60 4.81 11.67
CA ARG A 172 8.52 5.75 11.96
C ARG A 172 9.09 7.13 11.72
N ARG A 173 8.77 7.72 10.56
CA ARG A 173 9.04 9.14 10.32
C ARG A 173 8.28 9.91 11.40
N PRO A 174 8.92 10.86 12.11
CA PRO A 174 8.20 11.70 13.05
C PRO A 174 7.07 12.42 12.30
N PRO A 175 5.90 12.61 12.95
CA PRO A 175 4.81 13.35 12.33
C PRO A 175 5.29 14.77 12.02
N VAL A 176 5.14 15.19 10.76
CA VAL A 176 5.37 16.58 10.35
C VAL A 176 4.07 17.33 10.62
N VAL A 177 4.14 18.38 11.43
CA VAL A 177 2.99 19.21 11.81
C VAL A 177 3.13 20.57 11.12
N LEU A 178 2.06 21.03 10.48
CA LEU A 178 2.02 22.33 9.83
C LEU A 178 1.97 23.46 10.88
N THR A 179 2.60 24.58 10.56
CA THR A 179 2.47 25.83 11.31
C THR A 179 1.10 26.45 11.09
N LYS A 180 0.67 27.33 12.01
CA LYS A 180 -0.60 28.06 11.87
C LYS A 180 -0.65 28.92 10.60
N ALA A 181 0.49 29.43 10.14
CA ALA A 181 0.57 30.22 8.91
C ALA A 181 0.35 29.36 7.66
N GLU A 182 0.96 28.18 7.60
CA GLU A 182 0.75 27.23 6.50
C GLU A 182 -0.70 26.73 6.45
N VAL A 183 -1.31 26.44 7.60
CA VAL A 183 -2.72 26.03 7.66
C VAL A 183 -3.65 27.12 7.13
N ARG A 184 -3.43 28.39 7.50
CA ARG A 184 -4.19 29.52 6.96
C ARG A 184 -4.02 29.65 5.45
N ALA A 185 -2.78 29.59 4.96
CA ALA A 185 -2.51 29.65 3.53
C ALA A 185 -3.22 28.53 2.74
N ILE A 186 -3.39 27.34 3.33
CA ILE A 186 -4.18 26.26 2.74
C ILE A 186 -5.67 26.61 2.74
N PHE A 187 -6.25 27.07 3.86
CA PHE A 187 -7.67 27.43 3.95
C PHE A 187 -8.07 28.61 3.07
N ASP A 188 -7.14 29.51 2.77
CA ASP A 188 -7.35 30.63 1.84
C ASP A 188 -7.47 30.16 0.38
N GLN A 189 -7.01 28.95 0.06
CA GLN A 189 -7.10 28.35 -1.28
C GLN A 189 -8.25 27.34 -1.42
N LEU A 190 -9.02 27.10 -0.36
CA LEU A 190 -10.14 26.16 -0.36
C LEU A 190 -11.47 26.91 -0.44
N GLU A 191 -12.42 26.31 -1.15
CA GLU A 191 -13.81 26.74 -1.22
C GLU A 191 -14.72 25.75 -0.49
N ASP A 192 -15.93 26.19 -0.14
CA ASP A 192 -16.94 25.32 0.43
C ASP A 192 -17.43 24.26 -0.58
N PRO A 193 -17.75 23.04 -0.10
CA PRO A 193 -17.85 22.60 1.30
C PRO A 193 -16.52 22.10 1.90
N TRP A 194 -15.44 22.08 1.13
CA TRP A 194 -14.16 21.49 1.55
C TRP A 194 -13.44 22.33 2.59
N LYS A 195 -13.54 23.67 2.47
CA LYS A 195 -13.03 24.59 3.48
C LYS A 195 -13.63 24.33 4.85
N LEU A 196 -14.96 24.33 4.95
CA LEU A 196 -15.68 24.00 6.19
C LEU A 196 -15.27 22.64 6.77
N LEU A 197 -15.18 21.59 5.93
CA LEU A 197 -14.77 20.26 6.38
C LEU A 197 -13.33 20.26 6.94
N CYS A 198 -12.40 20.93 6.27
CA CYS A 198 -11.00 21.02 6.69
C CYS A 198 -10.83 21.86 7.95
N GLU A 199 -11.56 22.97 8.09
CA GLU A 199 -11.61 23.79 9.30
C GLU A 199 -12.18 22.98 10.48
N LEU A 200 -13.24 22.21 10.25
CA LEU A 200 -13.84 21.33 11.25
C LEU A 200 -12.83 20.28 11.74
N ILE A 201 -12.19 19.56 10.82
CA ILE A 201 -11.14 18.57 11.15
C ILE A 201 -10.00 19.21 11.93
N TYR A 202 -9.53 20.38 11.50
CA TYR A 202 -8.43 21.08 12.17
C TYR A 202 -8.80 21.57 13.57
N GLY A 203 -10.01 22.12 13.74
CA GLY A 203 -10.48 22.65 15.01
C GLY A 203 -10.85 21.60 16.05
N THR A 204 -11.28 20.42 15.61
CA THR A 204 -11.81 19.36 16.49
C THR A 204 -10.91 18.13 16.60
N GLY A 205 -9.95 17.97 15.68
CA GLY A 205 -9.07 16.80 15.62
C GLY A 205 -9.73 15.54 15.07
N LEU A 206 -10.89 15.65 14.43
CA LEU A 206 -11.59 14.51 13.82
C LEU A 206 -10.74 13.81 12.76
N ARG A 207 -10.80 12.49 12.70
CA ARG A 207 -10.26 11.74 11.55
C ARG A 207 -11.11 12.02 10.31
N GLN A 208 -10.50 11.93 9.14
CA GLN A 208 -11.17 12.18 7.87
C GLN A 208 -12.51 11.42 7.74
N MET A 209 -12.54 10.14 8.12
CA MET A 209 -13.76 9.32 8.02
C MET A 209 -14.80 9.66 9.10
N GLU A 210 -14.40 10.17 10.25
CA GLU A 210 -15.32 10.63 11.30
C GLU A 210 -16.03 11.91 10.82
N ALA A 211 -15.29 12.85 10.26
CA ALA A 211 -15.84 14.09 9.70
C ALA A 211 -16.77 13.83 8.50
N LEU A 212 -16.41 12.90 7.60
CA LEU A 212 -17.25 12.54 6.45
C LEU A 212 -18.53 11.77 6.80
N ARG A 213 -18.61 11.19 8.00
CA ARG A 213 -19.78 10.41 8.46
C ARG A 213 -20.67 11.17 9.43
N LEU A 214 -20.29 12.40 9.76
CA LEU A 214 -21.01 13.24 10.70
C LEU A 214 -22.44 13.51 10.23
N ARG A 215 -23.40 13.40 11.15
CA ARG A 215 -24.81 13.67 10.89
C ARG A 215 -25.23 14.94 11.60
N VAL A 216 -26.27 15.60 11.10
CA VAL A 216 -26.80 16.85 11.70
C VAL A 216 -27.13 16.68 13.19
N LYS A 217 -27.65 15.51 13.59
CA LYS A 217 -28.00 15.20 14.99
C LYS A 217 -26.79 15.05 15.92
N ASP A 218 -25.59 14.89 15.36
CA ASP A 218 -24.36 14.69 16.12
C ASP A 218 -23.75 16.03 16.56
N LEU A 219 -24.27 17.15 16.05
CA LEU A 219 -23.87 18.52 16.39
C LEU A 219 -24.79 19.08 17.48
N ASP A 220 -24.22 19.40 18.64
CA ASP A 220 -24.91 20.15 19.69
C ASP A 220 -24.37 21.58 19.74
N PHE A 221 -25.10 22.50 19.10
CA PHE A 221 -24.74 23.92 19.08
C PHE A 221 -24.95 24.62 20.44
N GLY A 222 -25.79 24.07 21.32
CA GLY A 222 -26.03 24.62 22.66
C GLY A 222 -24.85 24.39 23.60
N GLN A 223 -24.20 23.24 23.47
CA GLN A 223 -22.99 22.88 24.24
C GLN A 223 -21.70 23.12 23.47
N GLY A 224 -21.76 23.38 22.16
CA GLY A 224 -20.58 23.51 21.30
C GLY A 224 -19.83 22.19 21.16
N THR A 225 -20.52 21.05 21.19
CA THR A 225 -19.93 19.71 21.17
C THR A 225 -20.31 18.93 19.92
N ILE A 226 -19.46 17.98 19.56
CA ILE A 226 -19.68 17.05 18.45
C ILE A 226 -19.57 15.64 18.99
N THR A 227 -20.61 14.84 18.76
CA THR A 227 -20.64 13.43 19.19
C THR A 227 -20.16 12.54 18.05
N VAL A 228 -19.09 11.79 18.26
CA VAL A 228 -18.55 10.86 17.24
C VAL A 228 -19.01 9.43 17.56
N HIS A 229 -19.62 8.79 16.57
CA HIS A 229 -20.06 7.40 16.66
C HIS A 229 -19.15 6.49 15.82
N ASP A 230 -18.25 5.75 16.50
CA ASP A 230 -17.25 4.82 15.94
C ASP A 230 -16.27 5.39 14.88
N GLY A 231 -14.96 5.27 15.20
CA GLY A 231 -13.84 5.56 14.29
C GLY A 231 -13.32 4.34 13.52
#